data_AF-A0A7C9RE06-F1
#
_entry.id   AF-A0A7C9RE06-F1
#
_cell.length_a   1.000
_cell.length_b   1.000
_cell.length_c   1.000
_cell.angle_alpha   90.00
_cell.angle_beta   90.00
_cell.angle_gamma   90.00
#
_symmetry.space_group_name_H-M   'P 1'
#
loop_
_entity.id
_entity.type
_entity.pdbx_description
1 polymer ?
#
loop_
_entity_poly.entity_id
_entity_poly.type
_entity_poly.pdbx_seq_one_letter_code
_entity_poly.pdbx_strand_id
1 'polypeptide(L)'
;VTTGEYGSQMLSLGGVHHLTGGSKKEGRVTCDALMDLSNGKPVEMTVDGGVTVVVQAGHPPIVNGVLEERMRVGCGSATIGMFAKQWHGKIDEVVVVDDHITGVLSEHQAGKLLDIPDTGIKLKGRRSTPGRYFQVAEPGIGWGGTNISDPLSVLGPFDPKTARPGLRMMMVSTTGEHAAYFELDETLKPVEKEMPADLKKSVERIQENCEPALCTVLFMGGAGGSLRAGVTDNPVRLTRSVKDALTSVTCGGAPVYVWPGGGITFMVDVTQVPEGAFGYVPTPALVAPIEFTLRLSDYAALGGHMDHVRPLASLKSNTEIRQLPKQLSEPRSRK
;
A
#
# COMPACT_ATOMS: atom_id res chain seq x y z
N VAL A 1 4.50 -13.54 -0.93
CA VAL A 1 3.59 -12.45 -0.48
C VAL A 1 2.17 -12.89 -0.76
N THR A 2 1.24 -12.74 0.20
CA THR A 2 -0.12 -13.31 0.07
C THR A 2 -1.22 -12.26 -0.07
N THR A 3 -0.99 -11.05 0.42
CA THR A 3 -2.01 -9.99 0.48
C THR A 3 -1.56 -8.83 -0.39
N GLY A 4 -2.47 -8.33 -1.22
CA GLY A 4 -2.25 -7.13 -2.01
C GLY A 4 -3.57 -6.47 -2.38
N GLU A 5 -3.52 -5.16 -2.58
CA GLU A 5 -4.70 -4.35 -2.93
C GLU A 5 -4.29 -3.27 -3.93
N TYR A 6 -4.98 -3.20 -5.07
CA TYR A 6 -4.78 -2.18 -6.11
C TYR A 6 -3.33 -1.94 -6.60
N GLY A 7 -2.41 -2.89 -6.37
CA GLY A 7 -0.98 -2.77 -6.73
C GLY A 7 -0.05 -2.65 -5.53
N SER A 8 -0.59 -2.37 -4.34
CA SER A 8 0.15 -2.37 -3.09
C SER A 8 0.26 -3.79 -2.55
N GLN A 9 1.49 -4.30 -2.45
CA GLN A 9 1.79 -5.58 -1.82
C GLN A 9 1.96 -5.39 -0.31
N MET A 10 1.35 -6.27 0.49
CA MET A 10 1.40 -6.19 1.96
C MET A 10 2.28 -7.31 2.52
N LEU A 11 3.32 -6.92 3.24
CA LEU A 11 4.26 -7.83 3.90
C LEU A 11 3.98 -7.88 5.40
N SER A 12 3.77 -9.08 5.94
CA SER A 12 3.73 -9.30 7.38
C SER A 12 5.09 -9.83 7.84
N LEU A 13 5.80 -9.04 8.64
CA LEU A 13 7.13 -9.37 9.14
C LEU A 13 7.10 -9.56 10.65
N GLY A 14 7.88 -10.52 11.16
CA GLY A 14 8.06 -10.72 12.59
C GLY A 14 7.01 -11.61 13.26
N GLY A 15 6.76 -11.33 14.55
CA GLY A 15 5.91 -12.17 15.39
C GLY A 15 6.68 -13.27 16.12
N VAL A 16 6.00 -13.89 17.11
CA VAL A 16 6.62 -14.82 18.06
C VAL A 16 7.24 -16.06 17.40
N HIS A 17 6.63 -16.53 16.30
CA HIS A 17 7.12 -17.69 15.56
C HIS A 17 8.49 -17.44 14.93
N HIS A 18 8.75 -16.22 14.46
CA HIS A 18 10.05 -15.84 13.89
C HIS A 18 11.05 -15.40 14.97
N LEU A 19 10.60 -14.59 15.95
CA LEU A 19 11.47 -14.08 17.01
C LEU A 19 11.98 -15.18 17.96
N THR A 20 11.14 -16.17 18.26
CA THR A 20 11.44 -17.19 19.29
C THR A 20 11.13 -18.63 18.88
N GLY A 21 10.27 -18.85 17.88
CA GLY A 21 9.88 -20.20 17.45
C GLY A 21 10.83 -20.86 16.46
N GLY A 22 11.62 -20.05 15.74
CA GLY A 22 12.58 -20.49 14.75
C GLY A 22 14.00 -20.67 15.31
N SER A 23 15.00 -20.53 14.43
CA SER A 23 16.41 -20.62 14.86
C SER A 23 16.88 -19.34 15.57
N LYS A 24 17.95 -19.43 16.38
CA LYS A 24 18.58 -18.22 16.99
C LYS A 24 19.09 -17.22 15.94
N LYS A 25 19.46 -17.70 14.74
CA LYS A 25 19.88 -16.83 13.63
C LYS A 25 18.68 -16.08 13.07
N GLU A 26 17.59 -16.79 12.81
CA GLU A 26 16.34 -16.22 12.32
C GLU A 26 15.80 -15.15 13.28
N GLY A 27 15.65 -15.47 14.56
CA GLY A 27 15.13 -14.50 15.54
C GLY A 27 15.98 -13.22 15.64
N ARG A 28 17.30 -13.31 15.44
CA ARG A 28 18.18 -12.14 15.39
C ARG A 28 17.93 -11.30 14.13
N VAL A 29 17.97 -11.93 12.95
CA VAL A 29 17.73 -11.23 11.68
C VAL A 29 16.35 -10.57 11.66
N THR A 30 15.33 -11.27 12.16
CA THR A 30 13.99 -10.72 12.32
C THR A 30 13.98 -9.52 13.26
N CYS A 31 14.62 -9.62 14.43
CA CYS A 31 14.68 -8.52 15.37
C CYS A 31 15.40 -7.30 14.78
N ASP A 32 16.53 -7.50 14.10
CA ASP A 32 17.31 -6.44 13.46
C ASP A 32 16.49 -5.74 12.37
N ALA A 33 15.84 -6.50 11.49
CA ALA A 33 14.98 -5.95 10.44
C ALA A 33 13.80 -5.15 11.01
N LEU A 34 13.11 -5.68 12.03
CA LEU A 34 12.00 -4.96 12.67
C LEU A 34 12.48 -3.69 13.37
N MET A 35 13.67 -3.73 13.98
CA MET A 35 14.28 -2.58 14.65
C MET A 35 14.64 -1.46 13.67
N ASP A 36 15.22 -1.82 12.53
CA ASP A 36 15.57 -0.86 11.49
C ASP A 36 14.30 -0.25 10.87
N LEU A 37 13.31 -1.08 10.51
CA LEU A 37 12.04 -0.60 9.97
C LEU A 37 11.28 0.30 10.95
N SER A 38 11.22 -0.08 12.23
CA SER A 38 10.52 0.69 13.27
C SER A 38 11.21 2.02 13.59
N ASN A 39 12.49 2.16 13.23
CA ASN A 39 13.24 3.40 13.36
C ASN A 39 13.45 4.12 12.02
N GLY A 40 12.63 3.80 11.00
CA GLY A 40 12.62 4.52 9.71
C GLY A 40 13.80 4.22 8.77
N LYS A 41 14.58 3.18 9.04
CA LYS A 41 15.71 2.78 8.21
C LYS A 41 15.28 1.81 7.10
N PRO A 42 16.02 1.78 5.96
CA PRO A 42 15.74 0.84 4.89
C PRO A 42 16.12 -0.59 5.29
N VAL A 43 15.33 -1.56 4.82
CA VAL A 43 15.64 -2.99 4.92
C VAL A 43 15.51 -3.65 3.57
N GLU A 44 16.58 -4.36 3.17
CA GLU A 44 16.58 -5.24 2.00
C GLU A 44 16.05 -6.63 2.39
N MET A 45 15.15 -7.16 1.56
CA MET A 45 14.53 -8.47 1.73
C MET A 45 14.46 -9.19 0.38
N THR A 46 14.48 -10.52 0.42
CA THR A 46 14.23 -11.35 -0.75
C THR A 46 12.94 -12.13 -0.55
N VAL A 47 12.08 -12.12 -1.57
CA VAL A 47 10.91 -12.99 -1.61
C VAL A 47 11.33 -14.33 -2.20
N ASP A 48 11.02 -15.44 -1.53
CA ASP A 48 11.35 -16.79 -2.02
C ASP A 48 10.81 -17.02 -3.43
N GLY A 49 11.71 -17.39 -4.36
CA GLY A 49 11.37 -17.57 -5.78
C GLY A 49 10.94 -16.30 -6.50
N GLY A 50 11.11 -15.13 -5.89
CA GLY A 50 10.66 -13.84 -6.38
C GLY A 50 11.78 -12.81 -6.49
N VAL A 51 11.47 -11.58 -6.08
CA VAL A 51 12.31 -10.40 -6.27
C VAL A 51 13.08 -10.03 -5.00
N THR A 52 14.16 -9.27 -5.17
CA THR A 52 14.77 -8.50 -4.08
C THR A 52 14.05 -7.16 -3.97
N VAL A 53 13.70 -6.77 -2.75
CA VAL A 53 13.01 -5.51 -2.45
C VAL A 53 13.70 -4.78 -1.30
N VAL A 54 13.92 -3.48 -1.47
CA VAL A 54 14.30 -2.57 -0.38
C VAL A 54 13.07 -1.76 -0.01
N VAL A 55 12.68 -1.79 1.27
CA VAL A 55 11.56 -1.01 1.79
C VAL A 55 12.03 -0.07 2.89
N GLN A 56 11.47 1.13 2.92
CA GLN A 56 11.74 2.14 3.94
C GLN A 56 10.49 3.00 4.15
N ALA A 57 10.13 3.27 5.41
CA ALA A 57 8.95 4.07 5.74
C ALA A 57 8.98 5.43 5.02
N GLY A 58 7.91 5.76 4.29
CA GLY A 58 7.74 7.04 3.60
C GLY A 58 8.59 7.24 2.35
N HIS A 59 9.24 6.18 1.83
CA HIS A 59 10.06 6.24 0.63
C HIS A 59 9.57 5.24 -0.43
N PRO A 60 9.86 5.47 -1.72
CA PRO A 60 9.52 4.51 -2.76
C PRO A 60 10.29 3.20 -2.61
N PRO A 61 9.68 2.04 -2.93
CA PRO A 61 10.39 0.76 -2.91
C PRO A 61 11.43 0.69 -4.02
N ILE A 62 12.51 -0.07 -3.76
CA ILE A 62 13.46 -0.47 -4.81
C ILE A 62 13.24 -1.96 -5.09
N VAL A 63 12.81 -2.31 -6.29
CA VAL A 63 12.53 -3.69 -6.71
C VAL A 63 13.56 -4.12 -7.75
N ASN A 64 14.34 -5.17 -7.45
CA ASN A 64 15.46 -5.64 -8.28
C ASN A 64 16.43 -4.51 -8.70
N GLY A 65 16.65 -3.55 -7.81
CA GLY A 65 17.52 -2.39 -8.06
C GLY A 65 16.87 -1.23 -8.82
N VAL A 66 15.60 -1.34 -9.20
CA VAL A 66 14.82 -0.29 -9.87
C VAL A 66 13.98 0.45 -8.84
N LEU A 67 14.06 1.78 -8.83
CA LEU A 67 13.21 2.62 -8.00
C LEU A 67 11.81 2.66 -8.62
N GLU A 68 10.80 2.21 -7.88
CA GLU A 68 9.40 2.27 -8.30
C GLU A 68 8.81 3.61 -7.87
N GLU A 69 8.48 4.49 -8.81
CA GLU A 69 8.07 5.88 -8.49
C GLU A 69 6.55 6.09 -8.50
N ARG A 70 5.79 5.24 -9.20
CA ARG A 70 4.37 5.46 -9.48
C ARG A 70 3.48 4.35 -8.94
N MET A 71 2.44 4.75 -8.25
CA MET A 71 1.33 3.91 -7.84
C MET A 71 0.11 4.25 -8.71
N ARG A 72 -0.45 3.23 -9.36
CA ARG A 72 -1.69 3.37 -10.14
C ARG A 72 -2.88 3.76 -9.25
N VAL A 73 -3.76 4.62 -9.75
CA VAL A 73 -5.01 5.01 -9.05
C VAL A 73 -6.10 3.94 -9.15
N GLY A 74 -5.99 3.05 -10.13
CA GLY A 74 -6.94 1.96 -10.30
C GLY A 74 -6.49 0.93 -11.31
N CYS A 75 -7.26 -0.16 -11.38
CA CYS A 75 -7.09 -1.19 -12.40
C CYS A 75 -7.42 -0.68 -13.82
N GLY A 76 -7.12 -1.47 -14.85
CA GLY A 76 -7.33 -1.06 -16.25
C GLY A 76 -8.77 -0.66 -16.57
N SER A 77 -9.76 -1.34 -15.97
CA SER A 77 -11.17 -0.96 -16.07
C SER A 77 -11.49 0.42 -15.47
N ALA A 78 -10.87 0.77 -14.34
CA ALA A 78 -11.07 2.08 -13.73
C ALA A 78 -10.45 3.18 -14.60
N THR A 79 -9.26 2.93 -15.18
CA THR A 79 -8.62 3.84 -16.14
C THR A 79 -9.53 4.12 -17.32
N ILE A 80 -10.21 3.11 -17.89
CA ILE A 80 -11.20 3.36 -18.94
C ILE A 80 -12.32 4.26 -18.46
N GLY A 81 -12.89 4.00 -17.28
CA GLY A 81 -13.93 4.84 -16.70
C GLY A 81 -13.52 6.31 -16.54
N MET A 82 -12.27 6.56 -16.16
CA MET A 82 -11.73 7.91 -15.97
C MET A 82 -11.42 8.63 -17.29
N PHE A 83 -10.93 7.91 -18.31
CA PHE A 83 -10.33 8.52 -19.50
C PHE A 83 -11.14 8.36 -20.80
N ALA A 84 -12.19 7.52 -20.85
CA ALA A 84 -12.95 7.23 -22.08
C ALA A 84 -13.40 8.47 -22.86
N LYS A 85 -13.87 9.52 -22.16
CA LYS A 85 -14.29 10.78 -22.79
C LYS A 85 -13.15 11.51 -23.50
N GLN A 86 -11.91 11.36 -23.04
CA GLN A 86 -10.74 11.97 -23.68
C GLN A 86 -10.36 11.27 -24.99
N TRP A 87 -10.70 9.99 -25.12
CA TRP A 87 -10.42 9.15 -26.29
C TRP A 87 -11.53 9.18 -27.34
N HIS A 88 -12.76 9.49 -26.93
CA HIS A 88 -13.91 9.55 -27.83
C HIS A 88 -13.64 10.45 -29.04
N GLY A 89 -13.86 9.91 -30.24
CA GLY A 89 -13.63 10.58 -31.53
C GLY A 89 -12.16 10.63 -31.98
N LYS A 90 -11.20 10.24 -31.14
CA LYS A 90 -9.76 10.27 -31.46
C LYS A 90 -9.21 8.90 -31.82
N ILE A 91 -9.74 7.85 -31.23
CA ILE A 91 -9.30 6.46 -31.41
C ILE A 91 -10.50 5.51 -31.42
N ASP A 92 -10.36 4.36 -32.06
CA ASP A 92 -11.42 3.35 -32.16
C ASP A 92 -11.41 2.41 -30.94
N GLU A 93 -10.23 2.06 -30.42
CA GLU A 93 -10.08 1.14 -29.30
C GLU A 93 -8.99 1.57 -28.33
N VAL A 94 -9.21 1.30 -27.04
CA VAL A 94 -8.15 1.38 -26.03
C VAL A 94 -8.16 0.14 -25.16
N VAL A 95 -7.00 -0.51 -25.05
CA VAL A 95 -6.78 -1.61 -24.11
C VAL A 95 -5.88 -1.11 -22.99
N VAL A 96 -6.41 -1.07 -21.77
CA VAL A 96 -5.60 -0.75 -20.59
C VAL A 96 -5.15 -2.06 -19.96
N VAL A 97 -3.89 -2.41 -20.17
CA VAL A 97 -3.29 -3.66 -19.71
C VAL A 97 -2.92 -3.55 -18.24
N ASP A 98 -3.32 -4.56 -17.49
CA ASP A 98 -3.20 -4.61 -16.04
C ASP A 98 -3.22 -6.08 -15.59
N ASP A 99 -2.35 -6.42 -14.64
CA ASP A 99 -2.25 -7.75 -14.05
C ASP A 99 -3.52 -8.16 -13.27
N HIS A 100 -4.16 -7.18 -12.63
CA HIS A 100 -5.41 -7.40 -11.91
C HIS A 100 -6.61 -7.41 -12.86
N ILE A 101 -6.92 -6.30 -13.54
CA ILE A 101 -8.08 -6.22 -14.47
C ILE A 101 -7.72 -5.41 -15.70
N THR A 102 -7.54 -6.10 -16.82
CA THR A 102 -7.39 -5.45 -18.11
C THR A 102 -8.73 -4.92 -18.62
N GLY A 103 -8.71 -3.66 -19.06
CA GLY A 103 -9.87 -2.94 -19.58
C GLY A 103 -9.89 -2.91 -21.11
N VAL A 104 -11.07 -2.97 -21.72
CA VAL A 104 -11.28 -2.75 -23.17
C VAL A 104 -12.38 -1.72 -23.42
N LEU A 105 -12.05 -0.61 -24.10
CA LEU A 105 -12.89 0.59 -24.19
C LEU A 105 -14.23 0.34 -24.88
N SER A 106 -14.22 -0.25 -26.08
CA SER A 106 -15.45 -0.42 -26.89
C SER A 106 -16.49 -1.31 -26.20
N GLU A 107 -16.05 -2.28 -25.40
CA GLU A 107 -16.93 -3.18 -24.66
C GLU A 107 -17.36 -2.62 -23.30
N HIS A 108 -16.53 -1.76 -22.69
CA HIS A 108 -16.77 -1.26 -21.34
C HIS A 108 -17.99 -0.34 -21.29
N GLN A 109 -18.68 -0.30 -20.15
CA GLN A 109 -19.89 0.53 -19.98
C GLN A 109 -19.65 2.00 -20.33
N ALA A 110 -18.47 2.55 -20.01
CA ALA A 110 -18.11 3.92 -20.36
C ALA A 110 -18.03 4.14 -21.89
N GLY A 111 -17.54 3.16 -22.65
CA GLY A 111 -17.55 3.23 -24.11
C GLY A 111 -18.97 3.12 -24.68
N LYS A 112 -19.80 2.24 -24.11
CA LYS A 112 -21.21 2.12 -24.51
C LYS A 112 -22.01 3.41 -24.28
N LEU A 113 -21.78 4.09 -23.17
CA LEU A 113 -22.41 5.39 -22.88
C LEU A 113 -21.95 6.53 -23.79
N LEU A 114 -20.81 6.34 -24.47
CA LEU A 114 -20.27 7.28 -25.46
C LEU A 114 -20.55 6.83 -26.90
N ASP A 115 -21.42 5.83 -27.10
CA ASP A 115 -21.75 5.27 -28.41
C ASP A 115 -20.53 4.81 -29.21
N ILE A 116 -19.46 4.38 -28.52
CA ILE A 116 -18.25 3.83 -29.18
C ILE A 116 -18.61 2.49 -29.83
N PRO A 117 -18.43 2.34 -31.15
CA PRO A 117 -18.76 1.11 -31.86
C PRO A 117 -17.93 -0.09 -31.37
N ASP A 118 -18.49 -1.29 -31.50
CA ASP A 118 -17.70 -2.52 -31.33
C ASP A 118 -16.56 -2.58 -32.37
N THR A 119 -15.41 -3.06 -31.94
CA THR A 119 -14.18 -3.09 -32.75
C THR A 119 -13.84 -4.49 -33.25
N GLY A 120 -14.57 -5.51 -32.79
CA GLY A 120 -14.26 -6.92 -33.04
C GLY A 120 -13.07 -7.44 -32.24
N ILE A 121 -12.51 -6.66 -31.31
CA ILE A 121 -11.39 -7.08 -30.47
C ILE A 121 -11.74 -8.31 -29.62
N LYS A 122 -10.77 -9.18 -29.39
CA LYS A 122 -10.88 -10.35 -28.50
C LYS A 122 -9.67 -10.43 -27.59
N LEU A 123 -9.89 -10.69 -26.31
CA LEU A 123 -8.84 -10.85 -25.30
C LEU A 123 -8.70 -12.34 -24.92
N LYS A 124 -7.48 -12.79 -24.64
CA LYS A 124 -7.17 -14.17 -24.24
C LYS A 124 -7.45 -14.48 -22.75
N GLY A 125 -7.90 -13.50 -21.97
CA GLY A 125 -8.21 -13.65 -20.54
C GLY A 125 -9.65 -14.06 -20.23
N ARG A 126 -9.95 -14.24 -18.95
CA ARG A 126 -11.30 -14.56 -18.46
C ARG A 126 -12.15 -13.29 -18.41
N ARG A 127 -13.16 -13.22 -19.28
CA ARG A 127 -14.16 -12.14 -19.24
C ARG A 127 -14.96 -12.19 -17.94
N SER A 128 -15.00 -11.08 -17.21
CA SER A 128 -15.81 -10.91 -16.00
C SER A 128 -17.14 -10.25 -16.32
N THR A 129 -17.06 -9.06 -16.88
CA THR A 129 -18.16 -8.19 -17.31
C THR A 129 -17.72 -7.52 -18.62
N PRO A 130 -18.62 -6.91 -19.41
CA PRO A 130 -18.24 -6.26 -20.66
C PRO A 130 -17.07 -5.29 -20.47
N GLY A 131 -15.99 -5.48 -21.26
CA GLY A 131 -14.78 -4.68 -21.18
C GLY A 131 -13.88 -4.92 -19.96
N ARG A 132 -14.13 -5.96 -19.15
CA ARG A 132 -13.32 -6.30 -17.97
C ARG A 132 -12.82 -7.73 -18.03
N TYR A 133 -11.50 -7.90 -18.04
CA TYR A 133 -10.83 -9.18 -18.22
C TYR A 133 -9.85 -9.46 -17.08
N PHE A 134 -9.99 -10.60 -16.43
CA PHE A 134 -9.05 -11.13 -15.46
C PHE A 134 -8.03 -12.04 -16.15
N GLN A 135 -6.81 -12.13 -15.58
CA GLN A 135 -5.82 -13.14 -15.96
C GLN A 135 -5.53 -13.16 -17.47
N VAL A 136 -5.32 -11.98 -18.05
CA VAL A 136 -4.86 -11.90 -19.45
C VAL A 136 -3.38 -12.31 -19.58
N ALA A 137 -2.64 -12.20 -18.49
CA ALA A 137 -1.25 -12.60 -18.29
C ALA A 137 -1.01 -12.82 -16.78
N GLU A 138 0.11 -13.47 -16.44
CA GLU A 138 0.51 -13.65 -15.03
C GLU A 138 1.17 -12.36 -14.50
N PRO A 139 1.16 -12.12 -13.17
CA PRO A 139 1.88 -10.99 -12.58
C PRO A 139 3.39 -11.03 -12.84
N GLY A 140 4.02 -9.86 -12.98
CA GLY A 140 5.44 -9.73 -13.26
C GLY A 140 5.93 -8.28 -13.34
N ILE A 141 7.12 -8.08 -13.89
CA ILE A 141 7.80 -6.76 -14.00
C ILE A 141 7.67 -6.09 -15.38
N GLY A 142 6.79 -6.61 -16.22
CA GLY A 142 6.55 -6.13 -17.58
C GLY A 142 5.32 -5.23 -17.66
N TRP A 143 4.64 -5.30 -18.80
CA TRP A 143 3.52 -4.41 -19.14
C TRP A 143 2.41 -4.45 -18.09
N GLY A 144 2.09 -3.30 -17.48
CA GLY A 144 0.98 -3.18 -16.52
C GLY A 144 1.09 -4.08 -15.30
N GLY A 145 2.32 -4.42 -14.87
CA GLY A 145 2.58 -5.34 -13.75
C GLY A 145 2.43 -6.82 -14.12
N THR A 146 2.43 -7.15 -15.41
CA THR A 146 2.36 -8.55 -15.88
C THR A 146 3.74 -9.09 -16.25
N ASN A 147 3.83 -10.37 -16.61
CA ASN A 147 5.07 -11.01 -17.05
C ASN A 147 5.36 -10.85 -18.56
N ILE A 148 4.60 -10.05 -19.29
CA ILE A 148 4.75 -9.89 -20.75
C ILE A 148 5.55 -8.62 -21.10
N SER A 149 6.30 -8.70 -22.19
CA SER A 149 6.94 -7.55 -22.84
C SER A 149 6.17 -7.05 -24.06
N ASP A 150 5.52 -7.97 -24.80
CA ASP A 150 4.67 -7.65 -25.95
C ASP A 150 3.20 -7.54 -25.52
N PRO A 151 2.58 -6.35 -25.56
CA PRO A 151 1.17 -6.18 -25.20
C PRO A 151 0.23 -6.89 -26.17
N LEU A 152 0.60 -7.13 -27.42
CA LEU A 152 -0.27 -7.83 -28.39
C LEU A 152 -0.48 -9.29 -28.00
N SER A 153 0.39 -9.87 -27.17
CA SER A 153 0.28 -11.24 -26.69
C SER A 153 -1.05 -11.52 -25.97
N VAL A 154 -1.67 -10.52 -25.33
CA VAL A 154 -2.97 -10.66 -24.65
C VAL A 154 -4.17 -10.70 -25.61
N LEU A 155 -3.98 -10.35 -26.88
CA LEU A 155 -5.04 -10.28 -27.89
C LEU A 155 -5.24 -11.62 -28.60
N GLY A 156 -6.50 -11.97 -28.82
CA GLY A 156 -6.91 -12.98 -29.81
C GLY A 156 -7.08 -12.36 -31.21
N PRO A 157 -7.42 -13.18 -32.22
CA PRO A 157 -7.72 -12.65 -33.55
C PRO A 157 -8.97 -11.77 -33.50
N PHE A 158 -8.92 -10.62 -34.16
CA PHE A 158 -10.07 -9.73 -34.32
C PHE A 158 -11.19 -10.41 -35.11
N ASP A 159 -12.44 -10.09 -34.79
CA ASP A 159 -13.61 -10.60 -35.50
C ASP A 159 -13.75 -9.92 -36.88
N PRO A 160 -13.59 -10.66 -38.00
CA PRO A 160 -13.62 -10.06 -39.32
C PRO A 160 -15.00 -9.55 -39.74
N LYS A 161 -16.07 -9.87 -38.99
CA LYS A 161 -17.41 -9.31 -39.24
C LYS A 161 -17.57 -7.88 -38.73
N THR A 162 -16.71 -7.46 -37.81
CA THR A 162 -16.81 -6.17 -37.11
C THR A 162 -15.55 -5.32 -37.29
N ALA A 163 -14.38 -5.95 -37.21
CA ALA A 163 -13.10 -5.28 -37.41
C ALA A 163 -12.89 -4.89 -38.87
N ARG A 164 -12.09 -3.84 -39.09
CA ARG A 164 -11.78 -3.31 -40.42
C ARG A 164 -10.30 -2.92 -40.54
N PRO A 165 -9.70 -2.99 -41.74
CA PRO A 165 -8.39 -2.38 -41.99
C PRO A 165 -8.40 -0.90 -41.61
N GLY A 166 -7.28 -0.43 -41.06
CA GLY A 166 -7.12 0.95 -40.56
C GLY A 166 -7.79 1.25 -39.22
N LEU A 167 -8.37 0.26 -38.53
CA LEU A 167 -8.85 0.46 -37.15
C LEU A 167 -7.69 0.85 -36.23
N ARG A 168 -7.86 1.92 -35.46
CA ARG A 168 -6.81 2.53 -34.63
C ARG A 168 -6.97 2.11 -33.17
N MET A 169 -5.92 1.57 -32.58
CA MET A 169 -5.92 1.04 -31.22
C MET A 169 -4.72 1.57 -30.43
N MET A 170 -4.94 1.94 -29.18
CA MET A 170 -3.88 2.24 -28.22
C MET A 170 -3.91 1.18 -27.13
N MET A 171 -2.74 0.61 -26.83
CA MET A 171 -2.55 -0.17 -25.62
C MET A 171 -1.78 0.70 -24.64
N VAL A 172 -2.12 0.66 -23.36
CA VAL A 172 -1.44 1.45 -22.32
C VAL A 172 -1.47 0.72 -20.97
N SER A 173 -0.45 0.86 -20.13
CA SER A 173 -0.48 0.38 -18.75
C SER A 173 -1.30 1.30 -17.85
N THR A 174 -1.69 0.82 -16.68
CA THR A 174 -2.39 1.64 -15.67
C THR A 174 -1.57 2.80 -15.12
N THR A 175 -0.24 2.73 -15.21
CA THR A 175 0.70 3.81 -14.86
C THR A 175 1.06 4.72 -16.04
N GLY A 176 0.71 4.34 -17.27
CA GLY A 176 1.15 5.04 -18.49
C GLY A 176 2.65 4.91 -18.81
N GLU A 177 3.41 4.13 -18.05
CA GLU A 177 4.84 3.85 -18.31
C GLU A 177 5.05 3.04 -19.59
N HIS A 178 4.06 2.22 -19.92
CA HIS A 178 4.04 1.49 -21.16
C HIS A 178 2.88 1.98 -22.01
N ALA A 179 3.14 2.33 -23.27
CA ALA A 179 2.10 2.70 -24.22
C ALA A 179 2.55 2.41 -25.65
N ALA A 180 1.64 1.92 -26.49
CA ALA A 180 1.90 1.67 -27.89
C ALA A 180 0.63 1.92 -28.72
N TYR A 181 0.82 2.35 -29.97
CA TYR A 181 -0.26 2.65 -30.91
C TYR A 181 -0.18 1.73 -32.12
N PHE A 182 -1.32 1.19 -32.52
CA PHE A 182 -1.43 0.19 -33.57
C PHE A 182 -2.55 0.55 -34.54
N GLU A 183 -2.35 0.18 -35.80
CA GLU A 183 -3.40 0.17 -36.82
C GLU A 183 -3.55 -1.22 -37.40
N LEU A 184 -4.78 -1.68 -37.62
CA LEU A 184 -5.02 -2.98 -38.26
C LEU A 184 -4.64 -2.93 -39.74
N ASP A 185 -3.86 -3.90 -40.19
CA ASP A 185 -3.56 -4.09 -41.62
C ASP A 185 -4.74 -4.71 -42.39
N GLU A 186 -4.54 -4.94 -43.69
CA GLU A 186 -5.53 -5.61 -44.58
C GLU A 186 -5.92 -7.02 -44.13
N THR A 187 -5.08 -7.66 -43.29
CA THR A 187 -5.33 -8.98 -42.70
C THR A 187 -5.85 -8.90 -41.27
N LEU A 188 -6.23 -7.70 -40.82
CA LEU A 188 -6.74 -7.39 -39.47
C LEU A 188 -5.72 -7.67 -38.35
N LYS A 189 -4.42 -7.59 -38.66
CA LYS A 189 -3.35 -7.71 -37.66
C LYS A 189 -2.91 -6.32 -37.20
N PRO A 190 -2.74 -6.11 -35.88
CA PRO A 190 -2.18 -4.87 -35.37
C PRO A 190 -0.75 -4.66 -35.86
N VAL A 191 -0.48 -3.52 -36.49
CA VAL A 191 0.86 -3.07 -36.88
C VAL A 191 1.17 -1.81 -36.10
N GLU A 192 2.29 -1.82 -35.37
CA GLU A 192 2.71 -0.67 -34.58
C GLU A 192 2.99 0.55 -35.47
N LYS A 193 2.52 1.71 -35.03
CA LYS A 193 2.67 3.00 -35.71
C LYS A 193 3.09 4.07 -34.71
N GLU A 194 3.59 5.20 -35.21
CA GLU A 194 3.88 6.33 -34.34
C GLU A 194 2.60 6.84 -33.67
N MET A 195 2.63 6.98 -32.34
CA MET A 195 1.49 7.47 -31.59
C MET A 195 1.19 8.95 -31.90
N PRO A 196 -0.05 9.30 -32.29
CA PRO A 196 -0.52 10.67 -32.44
C PRO A 196 -0.31 11.54 -31.19
N ALA A 197 -0.06 12.84 -31.39
CA ALA A 197 0.28 13.77 -30.30
C ALA A 197 -0.83 13.97 -29.26
N ASP A 198 -2.10 13.89 -29.68
CA ASP A 198 -3.25 13.96 -28.79
C ASP A 198 -3.41 12.71 -27.91
N LEU A 199 -3.01 11.54 -28.41
CA LEU A 199 -2.96 10.30 -27.64
C LEU A 199 -1.75 10.28 -26.68
N LYS A 200 -0.59 10.78 -27.10
CA LYS A 200 0.57 10.99 -26.21
C LYS A 200 0.19 11.84 -24.97
N LYS A 201 -0.53 12.94 -25.18
CA LYS A 201 -1.08 13.77 -24.08
C LYS A 201 -2.02 13.00 -23.14
N SER A 202 -2.76 12.02 -23.67
CA SER A 202 -3.61 11.19 -22.82
C SER A 202 -2.80 10.22 -21.98
N VAL A 203 -1.69 9.69 -22.49
CA VAL A 203 -0.77 8.84 -21.72
C VAL A 203 -0.09 9.66 -20.62
N GLU A 204 0.38 10.86 -20.95
CA GLU A 204 0.92 11.81 -19.96
C GLU A 204 -0.08 12.12 -18.86
N ARG A 205 -1.37 12.27 -19.21
CA ARG A 205 -2.44 12.49 -18.21
C ARG A 205 -2.64 11.27 -17.30
N ILE A 206 -2.51 10.05 -17.82
CA ILE A 206 -2.55 8.84 -16.98
C ILE A 206 -1.39 8.85 -15.98
N GLN A 207 -0.18 9.18 -16.44
CA GLN A 207 1.00 9.32 -15.58
C GLN A 207 0.82 10.41 -14.52
N GLU A 208 0.27 11.57 -14.89
CA GLU A 208 -0.01 12.69 -13.97
C GLU A 208 -1.00 12.32 -12.86
N ASN A 209 -1.93 11.40 -13.15
CA ASN A 209 -2.88 10.93 -12.15
C ASN A 209 -2.27 9.88 -11.22
N CYS A 210 -1.09 9.32 -11.51
CA CYS A 210 -0.47 8.36 -10.60
C CYS A 210 -0.06 9.05 -9.29
N GLU A 211 -0.20 8.31 -8.19
CA GLU A 211 0.31 8.72 -6.89
C GLU A 211 1.78 8.31 -6.76
N PRO A 212 2.58 8.95 -5.89
CA PRO A 212 3.89 8.43 -5.52
C PRO A 212 3.79 7.01 -4.97
N ALA A 213 4.58 6.08 -5.50
CA ALA A 213 4.73 4.77 -4.87
C ALA A 213 5.53 4.96 -3.56
N LEU A 214 4.92 4.61 -2.43
CA LEU A 214 5.55 4.74 -1.11
C LEU A 214 5.39 3.44 -0.32
N CYS A 215 6.42 3.08 0.44
CA CYS A 215 6.34 2.05 1.45
C CYS A 215 5.80 2.62 2.76
N THR A 216 4.67 2.09 3.23
CA THR A 216 4.16 2.35 4.57
C THR A 216 4.63 1.25 5.52
N VAL A 217 5.26 1.64 6.64
CA VAL A 217 5.62 0.72 7.72
C VAL A 217 4.70 0.98 8.90
N LEU A 218 3.81 0.02 9.17
CA LEU A 218 2.94 0.04 10.35
C LEU A 218 3.54 -0.91 11.40
N PHE A 219 3.93 -0.37 12.55
CA PHE A 219 4.31 -1.19 13.69
C PHE A 219 3.06 -1.68 14.40
N MET A 220 2.97 -2.99 14.63
CA MET A 220 1.92 -3.61 15.43
C MET A 220 2.53 -4.34 16.62
N GLY A 221 2.09 -3.99 17.83
CA GLY A 221 2.64 -4.55 19.05
C GLY A 221 1.62 -4.66 20.17
N GLY A 222 1.88 -5.57 21.11
CA GLY A 222 1.05 -5.77 22.30
C GLY A 222 1.82 -5.42 23.57
N ALA A 223 1.20 -4.69 24.49
CA ALA A 223 1.75 -4.51 25.81
C ALA A 223 1.65 -5.83 26.59
N GLY A 224 2.78 -6.49 26.85
CA GLY A 224 2.85 -7.75 27.59
C GLY A 224 2.48 -7.61 29.08
N GLY A 225 2.41 -8.74 29.79
CA GLY A 225 2.08 -8.75 31.23
C GLY A 225 3.08 -7.99 32.09
N SER A 226 4.38 -8.07 31.79
CA SER A 226 5.45 -7.36 32.50
C SER A 226 5.29 -5.85 32.42
N LEU A 227 5.00 -5.32 31.24
CA LEU A 227 4.74 -3.90 31.04
C LEU A 227 3.54 -3.43 31.86
N ARG A 228 2.44 -4.18 31.81
CA ARG A 228 1.21 -3.83 32.55
C ARG A 228 1.42 -3.88 34.07
N ALA A 229 2.19 -4.86 34.56
CA ALA A 229 2.57 -4.96 35.97
C ALA A 229 3.48 -3.81 36.42
N GLY A 230 4.31 -3.30 35.51
CA GLY A 230 5.11 -2.09 35.74
C GLY A 230 4.27 -0.81 35.90
N VAL A 231 2.99 -0.82 35.50
CA VAL A 231 2.08 0.33 35.61
C VAL A 231 1.14 0.20 36.82
N THR A 232 0.66 -1.02 37.12
CA THR A 232 -0.32 -1.26 38.19
C THR A 232 -0.16 -2.64 38.83
N ASP A 233 -0.49 -2.72 40.12
CA ASP A 233 -0.51 -3.97 40.89
C ASP A 233 -1.46 -5.02 40.33
N ASN A 234 -2.54 -4.61 39.63
CA ASN A 234 -3.46 -5.53 38.97
C ASN A 234 -3.47 -5.28 37.45
N PRO A 235 -2.60 -5.95 36.68
CA PRO A 235 -2.36 -5.69 35.25
C PRO A 235 -3.61 -5.62 34.35
N VAL A 236 -4.67 -6.38 34.68
CA VAL A 236 -5.90 -6.38 33.88
C VAL A 236 -6.66 -5.05 33.97
N ARG A 237 -6.47 -4.28 35.05
CA ARG A 237 -7.15 -2.99 35.25
C ARG A 237 -6.65 -1.94 34.28
N LEU A 238 -5.37 -1.94 33.92
CA LEU A 238 -4.86 -1.07 32.85
C LEU A 238 -5.55 -1.39 31.52
N THR A 239 -5.66 -2.68 31.17
CA THR A 239 -6.39 -3.09 29.96
C THR A 239 -7.82 -2.58 29.97
N ARG A 240 -8.55 -2.76 31.07
CA ARG A 240 -9.94 -2.26 31.21
C ARG A 240 -10.00 -0.74 31.07
N SER A 241 -9.11 -0.01 31.74
CA SER A 241 -9.01 1.45 31.67
C SER A 241 -8.78 1.98 30.25
N VAL A 242 -7.95 1.30 29.45
CA VAL A 242 -7.77 1.61 28.03
C VAL A 242 -9.05 1.36 27.23
N LYS A 243 -9.75 0.24 27.48
CA LYS A 243 -11.01 -0.10 26.77
C LYS A 243 -12.17 0.82 27.14
N ASP A 244 -12.22 1.26 28.40
CA ASP A 244 -13.20 2.21 28.92
C ASP A 244 -12.86 3.67 28.55
N ALA A 245 -11.82 3.88 27.73
CA ALA A 245 -11.33 5.19 27.29
C ALA A 245 -10.94 6.16 28.42
N LEU A 246 -10.63 5.63 29.61
CA LEU A 246 -10.07 6.38 30.73
C LEU A 246 -8.55 6.61 30.56
N THR A 247 -7.89 5.76 29.77
CA THR A 247 -6.46 5.84 29.49
C THR A 247 -6.23 5.99 27.99
N SER A 248 -5.59 7.09 27.61
CA SER A 248 -5.07 7.30 26.25
C SER A 248 -3.76 6.55 26.07
N VAL A 249 -3.62 5.85 24.94
CA VAL A 249 -2.39 5.16 24.55
C VAL A 249 -1.75 5.94 23.41
N THR A 250 -0.45 6.18 23.50
CA THR A 250 0.39 6.76 22.43
C THR A 250 1.66 5.94 22.25
N CYS A 251 2.38 6.17 21.16
CA CYS A 251 3.69 5.54 20.90
C CYS A 251 4.70 6.64 20.54
N GLY A 252 5.57 7.00 21.47
CA GLY A 252 6.49 8.13 21.33
C GLY A 252 5.77 9.44 21.04
N GLY A 253 4.59 9.66 21.63
CA GLY A 253 3.70 10.78 21.36
C GLY A 253 2.84 10.65 20.09
N ALA A 254 3.07 9.65 19.23
CA ALA A 254 2.25 9.43 18.03
C ALA A 254 0.87 8.85 18.39
N PRO A 255 -0.20 9.23 17.66
CA PRO A 255 -1.51 8.60 17.80
C PRO A 255 -1.43 7.14 17.36
N VAL A 256 -2.15 6.26 18.07
CA VAL A 256 -2.19 4.83 17.75
C VAL A 256 -3.62 4.35 17.53
N TYR A 257 -3.78 3.33 16.70
CA TYR A 257 -5.01 2.54 16.64
C TYR A 257 -4.94 1.40 17.65
N VAL A 258 -5.68 1.49 18.76
CA VAL A 258 -5.82 0.40 19.72
C VAL A 258 -6.85 -0.60 19.23
N TRP A 259 -6.45 -1.86 19.08
CA TRP A 259 -7.33 -2.92 18.62
C TRP A 259 -8.48 -3.16 19.60
N PRO A 260 -9.68 -3.53 19.14
CA PRO A 260 -10.81 -3.81 20.03
C PRO A 260 -10.57 -5.08 20.88
N GLY A 261 -9.97 -6.12 20.32
CA GLY A 261 -9.63 -7.37 21.01
C GLY A 261 -8.15 -7.47 21.45
N GLY A 262 -7.78 -8.58 22.12
CA GLY A 262 -6.37 -8.97 22.32
C GLY A 262 -5.61 -8.32 23.50
N GLY A 263 -6.29 -7.60 24.40
CA GLY A 263 -5.66 -6.85 25.47
C GLY A 263 -5.32 -5.42 25.02
N ILE A 264 -4.08 -4.96 25.28
CA ILE A 264 -3.58 -3.66 24.81
C ILE A 264 -2.67 -3.94 23.60
N THR A 265 -3.29 -4.18 22.44
CA THR A 265 -2.62 -4.27 21.15
C THR A 265 -2.87 -2.98 20.39
N PHE A 266 -1.82 -2.43 19.78
CA PHE A 266 -1.90 -1.18 19.06
C PHE A 266 -1.14 -1.24 17.75
N MET A 267 -1.52 -0.35 16.84
CA MET A 267 -0.87 -0.13 15.55
C MET A 267 -0.51 1.34 15.41
N VAL A 268 0.68 1.63 14.91
CA VAL A 268 1.17 2.99 14.71
C VAL A 268 1.92 3.09 13.38
N ASP A 269 1.73 4.22 12.70
CA ASP A 269 2.55 4.62 11.56
C ASP A 269 3.92 5.09 12.06
N VAL A 270 4.97 4.37 11.67
CA VAL A 270 6.34 4.62 12.13
C VAL A 270 6.82 6.03 11.78
N THR A 271 6.33 6.64 10.70
CA THR A 271 6.74 7.98 10.28
C THR A 271 6.29 9.08 11.28
N GLN A 272 5.36 8.77 12.17
CA GLN A 272 4.87 9.69 13.20
C GLN A 272 5.58 9.52 14.55
N VAL A 273 6.38 8.46 14.71
CA VAL A 273 7.13 8.18 15.95
C VAL A 273 8.51 8.85 15.85
N PRO A 274 9.06 9.43 16.94
CA PRO A 274 10.42 9.96 16.92
C PRO A 274 11.45 8.92 16.49
N GLU A 275 12.37 9.34 15.61
CA GLU A 275 13.48 8.51 15.17
C GLU A 275 14.29 7.98 16.36
N GLY A 276 14.66 6.69 16.30
CA GLY A 276 15.45 6.04 17.36
C GLY A 276 14.66 5.71 18.63
N ALA A 277 13.34 5.89 18.66
CA ALA A 277 12.54 5.66 19.86
C ALA A 277 12.25 4.17 20.15
N PHE A 278 12.36 3.29 19.15
CA PHE A 278 12.22 1.85 19.38
C PHE A 278 13.54 1.26 19.86
N GLY A 279 13.47 0.40 20.87
CA GLY A 279 14.59 -0.35 21.44
C GLY A 279 14.39 -1.87 21.35
N TYR A 280 15.34 -2.64 21.89
CA TYR A 280 15.24 -4.10 21.99
C TYR A 280 15.88 -4.60 23.28
N VAL A 281 15.60 -5.86 23.64
CA VAL A 281 16.25 -6.56 24.76
C VAL A 281 17.01 -7.81 24.28
N PRO A 282 18.00 -8.32 25.04
CA PRO A 282 18.83 -9.46 24.60
C PRO A 282 18.06 -10.75 24.29
N THR A 283 16.91 -10.94 24.93
CA THR A 283 15.91 -11.91 24.47
C THR A 283 15.20 -11.26 23.28
N PRO A 284 15.34 -11.75 22.03
CA PRO A 284 14.87 -11.04 20.83
C PRO A 284 13.41 -10.59 20.95
N ALA A 285 13.23 -9.32 21.31
CA ALA A 285 11.95 -8.68 21.52
C ALA A 285 12.14 -7.17 21.41
N LEU A 286 11.22 -6.53 20.70
CA LEU A 286 11.21 -5.09 20.54
C LEU A 286 10.59 -4.42 21.77
N VAL A 287 11.12 -3.25 22.10
CA VAL A 287 10.61 -2.32 23.10
C VAL A 287 10.07 -1.11 22.36
N ALA A 288 8.76 -1.04 22.21
CA ALA A 288 8.10 0.12 21.65
C ALA A 288 7.99 1.23 22.71
N PRO A 289 8.10 2.52 22.33
CA PRO A 289 7.96 3.67 23.23
C PRO A 289 6.49 3.93 23.58
N ILE A 290 5.75 2.91 24.03
CA ILE A 290 4.34 3.01 24.38
C ILE A 290 4.16 3.82 25.67
N GLU A 291 3.15 4.69 25.69
CA GLU A 291 2.83 5.57 26.80
C GLU A 291 1.35 5.45 27.18
N PHE A 292 1.06 5.64 28.47
CA PHE A 292 -0.29 5.67 29.01
C PHE A 292 -0.54 7.02 29.68
N THR A 293 -1.52 7.76 29.18
CA THR A 293 -1.92 9.06 29.72
C THR A 293 -3.32 8.99 30.27
N LEU A 294 -3.50 9.40 31.53
CA LEU A 294 -4.76 9.39 32.26
C LEU A 294 -4.72 10.39 33.42
N ARG A 295 -5.88 10.66 34.04
CA ARG A 295 -5.92 11.51 35.23
C ARG A 295 -5.24 10.81 36.40
N LEU A 296 -4.56 11.57 37.25
CA LEU A 296 -3.90 11.03 38.44
C LEU A 296 -4.86 10.25 39.35
N SER A 297 -6.10 10.72 39.48
CA SER A 297 -7.15 10.03 40.24
C SER A 297 -7.51 8.66 39.66
N ASP A 298 -7.56 8.56 38.33
CA ASP A 298 -7.87 7.30 37.64
C ASP A 298 -6.70 6.32 37.76
N TYR A 299 -5.46 6.83 37.69
CA TYR A 299 -4.24 6.05 37.96
C TYR A 299 -4.21 5.48 39.38
N ALA A 300 -4.56 6.28 40.39
CA ALA A 300 -4.69 5.79 41.76
C ALA A 300 -5.80 4.72 41.88
N ALA A 301 -6.98 4.97 41.28
CA ALA A 301 -8.12 4.06 41.35
C ALA A 301 -7.87 2.69 40.69
N LEU A 302 -7.09 2.67 39.61
CA LEU A 302 -6.73 1.40 38.95
C LEU A 302 -5.67 0.61 39.73
N GLY A 303 -5.09 1.17 40.80
CA GLY A 303 -4.01 0.55 41.59
C GLY A 303 -2.64 0.81 40.98
N GLY A 304 -2.42 2.03 40.49
CA GLY A 304 -1.13 2.47 39.97
C GLY A 304 -0.09 2.61 41.09
N HIS A 305 1.18 2.49 40.74
CA HIS A 305 2.32 2.62 41.65
C HIS A 305 2.50 4.07 42.11
N MET A 306 1.74 4.50 43.11
CA MET A 306 1.67 5.90 43.55
C MET A 306 2.98 6.43 44.14
N ASP A 307 3.78 5.56 44.76
CA ASP A 307 5.09 5.91 45.34
C ASP A 307 6.12 6.36 44.28
N HIS A 308 5.89 6.02 43.02
CA HIS A 308 6.74 6.42 41.88
C HIS A 308 6.23 7.66 41.15
N VAL A 309 5.09 8.24 41.55
CA VAL A 309 4.53 9.42 40.90
C VAL A 309 5.36 10.65 41.25
N ARG A 310 5.73 11.42 40.21
CA ARG A 310 6.49 12.66 40.38
C ARG A 310 5.84 13.79 39.57
N PRO A 311 5.78 15.03 40.11
CA PRO A 311 5.37 16.18 39.32
C PRO A 311 6.32 16.43 38.16
N LEU A 312 5.78 16.75 36.98
CA LEU A 312 6.57 17.07 35.77
C LEU A 312 7.60 18.17 36.03
N ALA A 313 7.24 19.19 36.83
CA ALA A 313 8.13 20.30 37.19
C ALA A 313 9.39 19.85 37.95
N SER A 314 9.41 18.65 38.52
CA SER A 314 10.56 18.09 39.24
C SER A 314 11.62 17.46 38.31
N LEU A 315 11.38 17.40 37.00
CA LEU A 315 12.30 16.84 35.99
C LEU A 315 13.28 17.88 35.40
N LYS A 316 13.38 19.08 35.98
CA LYS A 316 14.25 20.15 35.49
C LYS A 316 15.73 19.88 35.81
N SER A 317 16.50 19.43 34.81
CA SER A 317 17.90 19.85 34.58
C SER A 317 18.67 19.04 33.52
N ASN A 318 18.12 17.94 32.97
CA ASN A 318 18.95 17.03 32.15
C ASN A 318 18.24 16.41 30.93
N THR A 319 17.22 17.05 30.37
CA THR A 319 16.47 16.46 29.25
C THR A 319 16.17 17.51 28.19
N GLU A 320 16.63 17.28 26.97
CA GLU A 320 16.11 17.94 25.77
C GLU A 320 14.63 17.56 25.64
N ILE A 321 13.73 18.38 26.18
CA ILE A 321 12.28 18.18 26.01
C ILE A 321 11.96 18.52 24.56
N ARG A 322 11.88 17.51 23.69
CA ARG A 322 11.40 17.66 22.32
C ARG A 322 9.89 17.90 22.34
N GLN A 323 9.46 19.14 22.13
CA GLN A 323 8.06 19.43 21.87
C GLN A 323 7.69 18.89 20.48
N LEU A 324 6.83 17.87 20.43
CA LEU A 324 6.20 17.46 19.18
C LEU A 324 5.16 18.52 18.77
N PRO A 325 4.99 18.80 17.46
CA PRO A 325 3.90 19.64 16.98
C PRO A 325 2.57 19.08 17.49
N LYS A 326 1.77 19.89 18.17
CA LYS A 326 0.37 19.52 18.45
C LYS A 326 -0.32 19.28 17.11
N GLN A 327 -0.71 18.04 16.81
CA GLN A 327 -1.75 17.82 15.83
C GLN A 327 -2.99 18.57 16.34
N LEU A 328 -3.36 19.64 15.64
CA LEU A 328 -4.64 20.28 15.80
C LEU A 328 -5.69 19.22 15.44
N SER A 329 -6.34 18.65 16.44
CA SER A 329 -7.58 17.94 16.20
C SER A 329 -8.56 18.98 15.66
N GLU A 330 -8.94 18.86 14.39
CA GLU A 330 -10.10 19.59 13.89
C GLU A 330 -11.29 19.24 14.79
N PRO A 331 -12.02 20.23 15.32
CA PRO A 331 -13.21 19.96 16.10
C PRO A 331 -14.20 19.25 15.17
N ARG A 332 -14.54 18.00 15.47
CA ARG A 332 -15.69 17.32 14.86
C ARG A 332 -16.90 18.24 15.05
N SER A 333 -17.31 18.90 13.98
CA SER A 333 -18.57 19.64 13.97
C SER A 333 -19.69 18.61 14.19
N ARG A 334 -20.35 18.72 15.35
CA ARG A 334 -21.66 18.10 15.52
C ARG A 334 -22.65 18.95 14.72
N LYS A 335 -23.17 18.39 13.64
CA LYS A 335 -24.54 18.61 13.16
C LYS A 335 -25.08 17.29 12.64
#